data_AF-A0A7S0ZNJ8-F1
#
_entry.id   AF-A0A7S0ZNJ8-F1
#
_cell.length_a   1.000
_cell.length_b   1.000
_cell.length_c   1.000
_cell.angle_alpha   90.00
_cell.angle_beta   90.00
_cell.angle_gamma   90.00
#
_symmetry.space_group_name_H-M   'P 1'
#
loop_
_entity.id
_entity.type
_entity.pdbx_description
1 polymer ?
#
loop_
_entity_poly.entity_id
_entity_poly.type
_entity_poly.pdbx_seq_one_letter_code
_entity_poly.pdbx_strand_id
1 'polypeptide(L)'
;MQHRFGCTLLTVLVCPARGLPAVEGLHLVLPSPPIEGGHYDALCRTQVDAGTTCPESCPFLRPVEGDEPCKFRCGAREECHNGSYGYQVPDHKHSRCKKCKIEGCVECRHDNVCLRCEETLHWNADANECQFGNLTWWYPVYAALILGGTLVGLWYCGLQCRPTTNAEVLHNAMVHRLRMKLRNHIRNGHEWYPLTFLCWPFQDESRILIGGPGMLLHFKFQVAALIWTVCAVAGWTLVTTFGA
;
A
#
# COMPACT_ATOMS: atom_id res chain seq x y z
N MET A 1 -22.67 -2.38 -25.19
CA MET A 1 -22.91 -1.85 -23.83
C MET A 1 -21.58 -1.32 -23.31
N GLN A 2 -21.48 0.01 -23.22
CA GLN A 2 -20.28 0.75 -22.80
C GLN A 2 -20.19 0.75 -21.27
N HIS A 3 -19.08 0.30 -20.71
CA HIS A 3 -18.76 0.53 -19.30
C HIS A 3 -17.66 1.59 -19.22
N ARG A 4 -18.05 2.80 -18.85
CA ARG A 4 -17.15 3.81 -18.27
C ARG A 4 -16.99 3.49 -16.80
N PHE A 5 -15.77 3.17 -16.37
CA PHE A 5 -15.39 3.21 -14.96
C PHE A 5 -14.70 4.55 -14.71
N GLY A 6 -15.34 5.39 -13.90
CA GLY A 6 -14.75 6.60 -13.36
C GLY A 6 -15.17 6.72 -11.91
N CYS A 7 -14.21 6.65 -10.99
CA CYS A 7 -14.25 7.24 -9.65
C CYS A 7 -12.87 7.03 -9.02
N THR A 8 -11.96 7.98 -9.26
CA THR A 8 -10.76 8.15 -8.43
C THR A 8 -11.02 9.35 -7.54
N LEU A 9 -11.37 9.07 -6.28
CA LEU A 9 -11.53 10.09 -5.25
C LEU A 9 -10.13 10.60 -4.88
N LEU A 10 -9.79 11.82 -5.30
CA LEU A 10 -8.56 12.51 -4.91
C LEU A 10 -8.86 13.25 -3.59
N THR A 11 -8.46 12.66 -2.47
CA THR A 11 -8.61 13.27 -1.15
C THR A 11 -7.49 14.32 -0.97
N VAL A 12 -7.77 15.56 -1.34
CA VAL A 12 -6.91 16.71 -0.99
C VAL A 12 -7.15 17.05 0.48
N LEU A 13 -6.16 16.82 1.34
CA LEU A 13 -6.16 17.30 2.72
C LEU A 13 -6.02 18.83 2.72
N VAL A 14 -7.16 19.52 2.67
CA VAL A 14 -7.25 20.96 2.92
C VAL A 14 -7.31 21.14 4.44
N CYS A 15 -6.30 21.80 5.02
CA CYS A 15 -6.33 22.19 6.43
C CYS A 15 -7.41 23.28 6.59
N PRO A 16 -8.46 23.08 7.42
CA PRO A 16 -9.45 24.11 7.64
C PRO A 16 -8.79 25.26 8.40
N ALA A 17 -8.77 26.45 7.80
CA ALA A 17 -8.45 27.69 8.49
C ALA A 17 -9.53 27.92 9.57
N ARG A 18 -9.31 27.37 10.78
CA ARG A 18 -10.12 27.69 11.95
C ARG A 18 -9.78 29.12 12.36
N GLY A 19 -10.79 29.99 12.34
CA GLY A 19 -10.72 31.32 12.92
C GLY A 19 -10.25 31.23 14.36
N LEU A 20 -9.18 31.97 14.64
CA LEU A 20 -8.60 32.16 15.96
C LEU A 20 -9.66 32.76 16.91
N PRO A 21 -10.01 32.12 18.03
CA PRO A 21 -10.55 32.85 19.16
C PRO A 21 -9.42 33.71 19.75
N ALA A 22 -9.72 34.98 20.01
CA ALA A 22 -8.86 35.85 20.80
C ALA A 22 -8.70 35.24 22.20
N VAL A 23 -7.50 34.77 22.52
CA VAL A 23 -7.15 34.29 23.87
C VAL A 23 -6.38 35.40 24.57
N GLU A 24 -7.08 36.18 25.39
CA GLU A 24 -6.50 36.89 26.51
C GLU A 24 -6.14 35.88 27.60
N GLY A 25 -4.86 35.76 27.94
CA GLY A 25 -4.42 34.79 28.96
C GLY A 25 -2.92 34.56 28.97
N LEU A 26 -2.15 35.62 29.15
CA LEU A 26 -0.71 35.62 29.28
C LEU A 26 -0.28 34.95 30.61
N HIS A 27 0.14 33.70 30.60
CA HIS A 27 0.95 33.12 31.68
C HIS A 27 2.44 33.22 31.30
N LEU A 28 3.07 34.29 31.76
CA LEU A 28 4.52 34.48 31.75
C LEU A 28 5.17 33.46 32.69
N VAL A 29 5.71 32.38 32.13
CA VAL A 29 6.73 31.57 32.81
C VAL A 29 8.04 32.34 32.70
N LEU A 30 8.55 32.80 33.84
CA LEU A 30 9.83 33.49 33.94
C LEU A 30 10.98 32.55 33.59
N PRO A 31 11.92 32.96 32.70
CA PRO A 31 13.11 32.17 32.43
C PRO A 31 14.13 32.26 33.57
N SER A 32 14.77 31.13 33.86
CA SER A 32 15.97 30.99 34.71
C SER A 32 17.18 31.76 34.14
N PRO A 33 18.18 32.12 34.97
CA PRO A 33 19.29 33.01 34.58
C PRO A 33 20.18 32.45 33.45
N PRO A 34 20.87 33.35 32.72
CA PRO A 34 21.57 33.01 31.48
C PRO A 34 22.92 32.34 31.75
N ILE A 35 23.14 31.21 31.09
CA ILE A 35 24.47 30.66 30.83
C ILE A 35 24.91 31.28 29.51
N GLU A 36 25.87 32.21 29.55
CA GLU A 36 26.44 32.87 28.38
C GLU A 36 27.06 31.82 27.45
N GLY A 37 26.42 31.61 26.30
CA GLY A 37 26.74 30.56 25.33
C GLY A 37 25.59 29.58 25.04
N GLY A 38 24.58 29.49 25.91
CA GLY A 38 23.46 28.54 25.78
C GLY A 38 22.09 29.16 25.46
N HIS A 39 21.98 30.49 25.39
CA HIS A 39 20.69 31.16 25.27
C HIS A 39 20.07 31.06 23.86
N TYR A 40 20.89 31.10 22.81
CA TYR A 40 20.42 31.03 21.41
C TYR A 40 19.88 29.64 21.05
N ASP A 41 20.48 28.58 21.61
CA ASP A 41 20.02 27.20 21.39
C ASP A 41 18.66 26.92 22.01
N ALA A 42 18.32 27.59 23.12
CA ALA A 42 17.04 27.40 23.80
C ALA A 42 15.86 27.96 22.98
N LEU A 43 16.03 29.14 22.36
CA LEU A 43 15.03 29.78 21.50
C LEU A 43 14.75 28.97 20.23
N CYS A 44 15.77 28.31 19.67
CA CYS A 44 15.60 27.49 18.48
C CYS A 44 14.95 26.13 18.77
N ARG A 45 14.79 25.73 20.03
CA ARG A 45 14.16 24.44 20.38
C ARG A 45 12.67 24.55 20.73
N THR A 46 12.13 25.76 20.89
CA THR A 46 10.73 25.95 21.26
C THR A 46 9.79 25.56 20.13
N GLN A 47 8.70 24.87 20.47
CA GLN A 47 7.62 24.59 19.54
C GLN A 47 6.81 25.87 19.27
N VAL A 48 6.45 26.09 18.01
CA VAL A 48 5.70 27.25 17.53
C VAL A 48 4.55 26.80 16.64
N ASP A 49 3.48 27.59 16.64
CA ASP A 49 2.31 27.36 15.80
C ASP A 49 2.56 27.83 14.35
N ALA A 50 1.78 27.26 13.42
CA ALA A 50 1.80 27.63 12.01
C ALA A 50 1.61 29.16 11.82
N GLY A 51 2.52 29.79 11.09
CA GLY A 51 2.45 31.23 10.79
C GLY A 51 3.28 32.13 11.69
N THR A 52 3.90 31.58 12.74
CA THR A 52 4.84 32.32 13.59
C THR A 52 6.18 32.52 12.87
N THR A 53 6.74 33.73 12.94
CA THR A 53 8.07 34.04 12.38
C THR A 53 9.17 33.64 13.37
N CYS A 54 10.14 32.85 12.91
CA CYS A 54 11.30 32.45 13.71
C CYS A 54 12.33 33.57 13.86
N PRO A 55 13.13 33.60 14.94
CA PRO A 55 14.19 34.59 15.14
C PRO A 55 15.33 34.42 14.12
N GLU A 56 16.12 35.48 13.91
CA GLU A 56 17.20 35.50 12.90
C GLU A 56 18.29 34.44 13.12
N SER A 57 18.49 33.99 14.36
CA SER A 57 19.47 32.93 14.68
C SER A 57 19.07 31.56 14.12
N CYS A 58 17.78 31.30 13.93
CA CYS A 58 17.24 30.04 13.41
C CYS A 58 15.99 30.29 12.58
N PRO A 59 16.15 30.88 11.38
CA PRO A 59 15.03 31.45 10.64
C PRO A 59 14.12 30.38 10.02
N PHE A 60 14.49 29.10 10.00
CA PHE A 60 13.73 28.07 9.28
C PHE A 60 12.73 27.34 10.17
N LEU A 61 11.48 27.28 9.72
CA LEU A 61 10.42 26.50 10.32
C LEU A 61 10.49 25.01 9.88
N ARG A 62 10.52 24.07 10.83
CA ARG A 62 10.56 22.61 10.58
C ARG A 62 9.45 21.88 11.34
N PRO A 63 8.77 20.88 10.75
CA PRO A 63 7.80 20.07 11.50
C PRO A 63 8.51 19.25 12.59
N VAL A 64 7.84 19.09 13.74
CA VAL A 64 8.32 18.24 14.84
C VAL A 64 7.87 16.79 14.61
N GLU A 65 8.71 15.82 14.98
CA GLU A 65 8.30 14.42 15.02
C GLU A 65 7.29 14.18 16.16
N GLY A 66 6.08 13.73 15.80
CA GLY A 66 5.02 13.43 16.76
C GLY A 66 3.64 13.41 16.13
N ASP A 67 2.66 12.97 16.92
CA ASP A 67 1.25 12.81 16.50
C ASP A 67 0.46 14.11 16.47
N GLU A 68 1.07 15.25 16.85
CA GLU A 68 0.40 16.54 16.86
C GLU A 68 0.57 17.23 15.51
N PRO A 69 -0.46 17.22 14.63
CA PRO A 69 -0.39 17.97 13.39
C PRO A 69 -0.22 19.46 13.70
N CYS A 70 0.49 20.17 12.81
CA CYS A 70 0.68 21.62 12.87
C CYS A 70 1.61 22.15 13.97
N LYS A 71 2.39 21.30 14.65
CA LYS A 71 3.49 21.77 15.50
C LYS A 71 4.81 21.87 14.74
N PHE A 72 5.43 23.04 14.84
CA PHE A 72 6.71 23.32 14.20
C PHE A 72 7.75 23.72 15.23
N ARG A 73 9.01 23.65 14.85
CA ARG A 73 10.16 24.13 15.61
C ARG A 73 11.00 24.99 14.70
N CYS A 74 11.54 26.09 15.23
CA CYS A 74 12.55 26.86 14.52
C CYS A 74 13.85 26.05 14.43
N GLY A 75 14.70 26.33 13.45
CA GLY A 75 15.93 25.60 13.24
C GLY A 75 16.90 26.39 12.37
N ALA A 76 18.18 26.10 12.52
CA ALA A 76 19.19 26.62 11.61
C ALA A 76 19.04 25.99 10.21
N ARG A 77 19.65 26.61 9.20
CA ARG A 77 19.65 26.11 7.81
C ARG A 77 20.10 24.65 7.73
N GLU A 78 21.17 24.33 8.45
CA GLU A 78 21.78 23.01 8.43
C GLU A 78 20.90 21.94 9.11
N GLU A 79 19.99 22.34 10.00
CA GLU A 79 19.06 21.43 10.66
C GLU A 79 17.92 20.96 9.76
N CYS A 80 17.69 21.65 8.62
CA CYS A 80 16.76 21.14 7.61
C CYS A 80 17.26 19.80 7.06
N HIS A 81 18.57 19.62 6.80
CA HIS A 81 19.10 18.39 6.20
C HIS A 81 18.87 17.14 7.06
N ASN A 82 18.81 17.30 8.39
CA ASN A 82 18.48 16.24 9.35
C ASN A 82 16.98 16.20 9.68
N GLY A 83 16.15 16.71 8.78
CA GLY A 83 14.71 16.80 8.93
C GLY A 83 14.01 15.47 8.68
N SER A 84 13.09 15.16 9.57
CA SER A 84 12.22 13.99 9.48
C SER A 84 11.13 14.18 8.42
N TYR A 85 10.56 13.07 7.93
CA TYR A 85 9.49 13.05 6.92
C TYR A 85 9.83 13.74 5.58
N GLY A 86 11.12 13.80 5.24
CA GLY A 86 11.60 14.31 3.95
C GLY A 86 11.68 15.83 3.82
N TYR A 87 11.51 16.60 4.91
CA TYR A 87 11.64 18.06 4.93
C TYR A 87 13.09 18.54 4.99
N GLN A 88 13.86 18.27 3.94
CA GLN A 88 15.30 18.44 3.95
C GLN A 88 15.85 19.70 3.28
N VAL A 89 15.01 20.39 2.50
CA VAL A 89 15.50 21.51 1.68
C VAL A 89 15.09 22.84 2.31
N PRO A 90 16.03 23.76 2.61
CA PRO A 90 15.69 25.08 3.14
C PRO A 90 15.08 25.98 2.05
N ASP A 91 13.89 26.55 2.31
CA ASP A 91 13.24 27.55 1.46
C ASP A 91 13.44 28.95 2.03
N HIS A 92 14.38 29.70 1.46
CA HIS A 92 14.72 31.06 1.90
C HIS A 92 13.58 32.07 1.70
N LYS A 93 12.65 31.82 0.76
CA LYS A 93 11.58 32.79 0.47
C LYS A 93 10.50 32.78 1.54
N HIS A 94 10.23 31.60 2.11
CA HIS A 94 9.18 31.39 3.10
C HIS A 94 9.73 31.05 4.48
N SER A 95 11.06 31.07 4.65
CA SER A 95 11.76 30.76 5.91
C SER A 95 11.30 29.44 6.52
N ARG A 96 11.21 28.38 5.71
CA ARG A 96 10.74 27.03 6.14
C ARG A 96 11.53 25.91 5.46
N CYS A 97 11.67 24.78 6.12
CA CYS A 97 12.12 23.57 5.45
C CYS A 97 10.96 23.02 4.60
N LYS A 98 11.22 22.66 3.34
CA LYS A 98 10.25 22.05 2.43
C LYS A 98 10.64 20.60 2.14
N LYS A 99 9.63 19.80 1.75
CA LYS A 99 9.87 18.45 1.25
C LYS A 99 10.64 18.51 -0.06
N CYS A 100 11.49 17.51 -0.26
CA CYS A 100 12.10 17.34 -1.56
C CYS A 100 11.04 17.07 -2.63
N LYS A 101 11.23 17.62 -3.83
CA LYS A 101 10.28 17.49 -4.94
C LYS A 101 10.44 16.15 -5.67
N ILE A 102 11.59 15.48 -5.52
CA ILE A 102 11.93 14.24 -6.22
C ILE A 102 11.28 13.07 -5.48
N GLU A 103 10.43 12.33 -6.18
CA GLU A 103 9.79 11.13 -5.64
C GLU A 103 10.84 10.04 -5.38
N GLY A 104 10.74 9.37 -4.23
CA GLY A 104 11.67 8.31 -3.84
C GLY A 104 13.08 8.78 -3.46
N CYS A 105 13.32 10.10 -3.32
CA CYS A 105 14.58 10.59 -2.80
C CYS A 105 14.59 10.65 -1.27
N VAL A 106 15.59 10.01 -0.67
CA VAL A 106 15.80 9.97 0.79
C VAL A 106 16.63 11.16 1.26
N GLU A 107 17.63 11.58 0.47
CA GLU A 107 18.50 12.71 0.79
C GLU A 107 18.60 13.68 -0.40
N CYS A 108 18.19 14.94 -0.22
CA CYS A 108 18.26 15.96 -1.28
C CYS A 108 19.32 17.01 -1.04
N ARG A 109 20.10 17.32 -2.09
CA ARG A 109 21.07 18.44 -2.07
C ARG A 109 20.36 19.76 -2.34
N HIS A 110 19.51 19.76 -3.36
CA HIS A 110 18.71 20.90 -3.82
C HIS A 110 17.34 20.41 -4.27
N ASP A 111 16.45 21.34 -4.62
CA ASP A 111 15.08 21.02 -5.07
C ASP A 111 15.00 19.98 -6.19
N ASN A 112 16.02 19.95 -7.07
CA ASN A 112 16.05 19.14 -8.27
C ASN A 112 17.25 18.16 -8.33
N VAL A 113 18.00 18.01 -7.24
CA VAL A 113 19.15 17.08 -7.21
C VAL A 113 19.08 16.18 -5.98
N CYS A 114 18.89 14.88 -6.23
CA CYS A 114 18.92 13.85 -5.21
C CYS A 114 20.35 13.37 -4.95
N LEU A 115 20.75 13.28 -3.68
CA LEU A 115 22.00 12.64 -3.26
C LEU A 115 21.82 11.13 -3.13
N ARG A 116 20.71 10.72 -2.52
CA ARG A 116 20.45 9.31 -2.18
C ARG A 116 18.99 8.98 -2.45
N CYS A 117 18.76 8.08 -3.39
CA CYS A 117 17.45 7.49 -3.62
C CYS A 117 17.17 6.39 -2.57
N GLU A 118 15.91 5.99 -2.46
CA GLU A 118 15.49 4.82 -1.67
C GLU A 118 16.22 3.55 -2.16
N GLU A 119 16.40 2.54 -1.29
CA GLU A 119 17.28 1.38 -1.54
C GLU A 119 16.97 0.62 -2.84
N THR A 120 15.73 0.68 -3.33
CA THR A 120 15.28 0.02 -4.56
C THR A 120 15.38 0.88 -5.82
N LEU A 121 15.77 2.15 -5.68
CA LEU A 121 15.80 3.16 -6.74
C LEU A 121 17.25 3.55 -7.06
N HIS A 122 17.50 3.85 -8.33
CA HIS A 122 18.77 4.38 -8.81
C HIS A 122 18.58 5.80 -9.35
N TRP A 123 19.55 6.67 -9.07
CA TRP A 123 19.55 8.04 -9.56
C TRP A 123 19.80 8.06 -11.07
N ASN A 124 18.86 8.62 -11.82
CA ASN A 124 19.04 8.89 -13.25
C ASN A 124 19.37 10.39 -13.44
N ALA A 125 20.62 10.68 -13.79
CA ALA A 125 21.10 12.05 -13.96
C ALA A 125 20.46 12.78 -15.15
N ASP A 126 20.07 12.05 -16.20
CA ASP A 126 19.49 12.65 -17.41
C ASP A 126 18.05 13.11 -17.16
N ALA A 127 17.29 12.31 -16.42
CA ALA A 127 15.88 12.60 -16.10
C ALA A 127 15.71 13.38 -14.79
N ASN A 128 16.78 13.55 -13.99
CA ASN A 128 16.76 14.14 -12.64
C ASN A 128 15.72 13.49 -11.69
N GLU A 129 15.59 12.16 -11.78
CA GLU A 129 14.65 11.39 -10.98
C GLU A 129 15.24 10.06 -10.50
N CYS A 130 14.68 9.54 -9.41
CA CYS A 130 15.01 8.22 -8.89
C CYS A 130 14.15 7.18 -9.63
N GLN A 131 14.77 6.33 -10.45
CA GLN A 131 14.08 5.30 -11.23
C GLN A 131 14.27 3.92 -10.61
N PHE A 132 13.28 3.04 -10.77
CA PHE A 132 13.42 1.65 -10.33
C PHE A 132 14.53 0.94 -11.10
N GLY A 133 15.58 0.59 -10.37
CA GLY A 133 16.87 0.19 -10.91
C GLY A 133 16.90 -1.14 -11.66
N ASN A 134 15.82 -1.92 -11.65
CA ASN A 134 15.88 -3.30 -12.10
C ASN A 134 14.56 -3.90 -12.57
N LEU A 135 13.80 -3.15 -13.39
CA LEU A 135 12.69 -3.73 -14.15
C LEU A 135 13.15 -4.90 -15.06
N THR A 136 14.44 -4.95 -15.40
CA THR A 136 15.04 -6.01 -16.23
C THR A 136 14.85 -7.41 -15.67
N TRP A 137 14.84 -7.58 -14.33
CA TRP A 137 14.63 -8.90 -13.71
C TRP A 137 13.21 -9.43 -13.85
N TRP A 138 12.25 -8.55 -14.13
CA TRP A 138 10.86 -8.97 -14.35
C TRP A 138 10.59 -9.49 -15.76
N TYR A 139 11.43 -9.16 -16.75
CA TYR A 139 11.27 -9.66 -18.11
C TYR A 139 11.21 -11.19 -18.22
N PRO A 140 12.09 -12.00 -17.58
CA PRO A 140 11.96 -13.46 -17.63
C PRO A 140 10.67 -13.96 -16.99
N VAL A 141 10.17 -13.31 -15.93
CA VAL A 141 8.90 -13.67 -15.29
C VAL A 141 7.72 -13.43 -16.23
N TYR A 142 7.66 -12.25 -16.86
CA TYR A 142 6.63 -11.94 -17.85
C TYR A 142 6.72 -12.84 -19.08
N ALA A 143 7.93 -13.14 -19.57
CA ALA A 143 8.14 -14.05 -20.68
C ALA A 143 7.64 -15.47 -20.34
N ALA A 144 7.94 -15.98 -19.14
CA ALA A 144 7.46 -17.27 -18.69
C ALA A 144 5.93 -17.33 -18.56
N LEU A 145 5.30 -16.28 -18.03
CA LEU A 145 3.84 -16.18 -17.94
C LEU A 145 3.16 -16.16 -19.32
N ILE A 146 3.70 -15.38 -20.27
CA ILE A 146 3.19 -15.33 -21.64
C ILE A 146 3.38 -16.68 -22.35
N LEU A 147 4.55 -17.31 -22.20
CA LEU A 147 4.82 -18.62 -22.79
C LEU A 147 3.89 -19.69 -22.20
N GLY A 148 3.72 -19.72 -20.88
CA GLY A 148 2.79 -20.65 -20.22
C GLY A 148 1.35 -20.42 -20.67
N GLY A 149 0.91 -19.16 -20.71
CA GLY A 149 -0.43 -18.79 -21.16
C GLY A 149 -0.70 -19.17 -22.61
N THR A 150 0.28 -18.97 -23.52
CA THR A 150 0.15 -19.36 -24.93
C THR A 150 0.10 -20.87 -25.10
N LEU A 151 0.93 -21.64 -24.39
CA LEU A 151 0.87 -23.11 -24.41
C LEU A 151 -0.49 -23.64 -23.94
N VAL A 152 -1.02 -23.11 -22.84
CA VAL A 152 -2.36 -23.46 -22.34
C VAL A 152 -3.43 -23.07 -23.34
N GLY A 153 -3.32 -21.88 -23.96
CA GLY A 153 -4.24 -21.41 -24.99
C GLY A 153 -4.24 -22.29 -26.23
N LEU A 154 -3.07 -22.66 -26.77
CA LEU A 154 -2.94 -23.56 -27.91
C LEU A 154 -3.47 -24.95 -27.59
N TRP A 155 -3.17 -25.47 -26.41
CA TRP A 155 -3.73 -26.74 -25.94
C TRP A 155 -5.25 -26.70 -25.88
N TYR A 156 -5.82 -25.64 -25.31
CA TYR A 156 -7.27 -25.44 -25.22
C TYR A 156 -7.92 -25.30 -26.61
N CYS A 157 -7.34 -24.51 -27.50
CA CYS A 157 -7.78 -24.43 -28.90
C CYS A 157 -7.74 -25.79 -29.59
N GLY A 158 -6.66 -26.56 -29.36
CA GLY A 158 -6.55 -27.93 -29.83
C GLY A 158 -7.66 -28.83 -29.31
N LEU A 159 -8.06 -28.69 -28.04
CA LEU A 159 -9.20 -29.42 -27.48
C LEU A 159 -10.53 -29.03 -28.13
N GLN A 160 -10.73 -27.74 -28.45
CA GLN A 160 -11.96 -27.27 -29.11
C GLN A 160 -12.05 -27.73 -30.56
N CYS A 161 -10.93 -27.83 -31.28
CA CYS A 161 -10.88 -28.25 -32.67
C CYS A 161 -10.89 -29.78 -32.85
N ARG A 162 -10.85 -30.58 -31.77
CA ARG A 162 -10.86 -32.04 -31.89
C ARG A 162 -12.22 -32.51 -32.45
N PRO A 163 -12.23 -33.31 -33.53
CA PRO A 163 -13.46 -33.84 -34.07
C PRO A 163 -14.12 -34.82 -33.07
N THR A 164 -15.44 -34.86 -33.08
CA THR A 164 -16.23 -35.76 -32.23
C THR A 164 -16.20 -37.17 -32.82
N THR A 165 -15.29 -38.02 -32.32
CA THR A 165 -15.14 -39.40 -32.81
C THR A 165 -16.27 -40.34 -32.38
N ASN A 166 -16.93 -40.06 -31.25
CA ASN A 166 -18.05 -40.85 -30.75
C ASN A 166 -19.14 -39.92 -30.18
N ALA A 167 -20.17 -39.66 -30.98
CA ALA A 167 -21.27 -38.77 -30.61
C ALA A 167 -22.13 -39.32 -29.45
N GLU A 168 -22.25 -40.63 -29.33
CA GLU A 168 -23.02 -41.28 -28.25
C GLU A 168 -22.34 -41.08 -26.89
N VAL A 169 -21.02 -41.30 -26.82
CA VAL A 169 -20.24 -41.05 -25.60
C VAL A 169 -20.28 -39.58 -25.22
N LEU A 170 -20.19 -38.66 -26.19
CA LEU A 170 -20.32 -37.23 -25.93
C LEU A 170 -21.69 -36.86 -25.36
N HIS A 171 -22.77 -37.41 -25.92
CA HIS A 171 -24.12 -37.20 -25.43
C HIS A 171 -24.28 -37.71 -23.98
N ASN A 172 -23.85 -38.94 -23.73
CA ASN A 172 -23.87 -39.55 -22.39
C ASN A 172 -23.03 -38.76 -21.39
N ALA A 173 -21.86 -38.26 -21.79
CA ALA A 173 -21.01 -37.41 -20.96
C ALA A 173 -21.68 -36.06 -20.63
N MET A 174 -22.38 -35.44 -21.59
CA MET A 174 -23.13 -34.21 -21.37
C MET A 174 -24.31 -34.42 -20.43
N VAL A 175 -25.06 -35.52 -20.59
CA VAL A 175 -26.14 -35.92 -19.67
C VAL A 175 -25.57 -36.19 -18.27
N HIS A 176 -24.44 -36.89 -18.17
CA HIS A 176 -23.77 -37.12 -16.90
C HIS A 176 -23.32 -35.82 -16.23
N ARG A 177 -22.69 -34.89 -16.98
CA ARG A 177 -22.32 -33.55 -16.50
C ARG A 177 -23.54 -32.78 -15.97
N LEU A 178 -24.69 -32.88 -16.62
CA LEU A 178 -25.94 -32.28 -16.14
C LEU A 178 -26.42 -32.97 -14.85
N ARG A 179 -26.29 -34.29 -14.73
CA ARG A 179 -26.65 -35.02 -13.50
C ARG A 179 -25.71 -34.70 -12.33
N MET A 180 -24.46 -34.33 -12.61
CA MET A 180 -23.46 -34.01 -11.59
C MET A 180 -23.58 -32.59 -11.00
N LYS A 181 -24.34 -31.66 -11.60
CA LYS A 181 -24.50 -30.35 -10.94
C LYS A 181 -25.38 -30.51 -9.70
N LEU A 182 -25.05 -29.75 -8.65
CA LEU A 182 -25.73 -29.84 -7.37
C LEU A 182 -27.23 -29.51 -7.53
N ARG A 183 -28.07 -30.39 -7.01
CA ARG A 183 -29.53 -30.24 -6.96
C ARG A 183 -30.01 -30.08 -5.53
N ASN A 184 -31.04 -29.27 -5.36
CA ASN A 184 -31.70 -29.12 -4.09
C ASN A 184 -32.53 -30.39 -3.79
N HIS A 185 -32.12 -31.15 -2.77
CA HIS A 185 -32.82 -32.38 -2.35
C HIS A 185 -33.95 -32.10 -1.34
N ILE A 186 -34.08 -30.86 -0.87
CA ILE A 186 -35.07 -30.45 0.13
C ILE A 186 -36.36 -29.99 -0.55
N ARG A 187 -36.26 -29.36 -1.73
CA ARG A 187 -37.41 -28.90 -2.51
C ARG A 187 -37.88 -30.00 -3.45
N ASN A 188 -39.17 -30.36 -3.38
CA ASN A 188 -39.81 -31.30 -4.30
C ASN A 188 -39.58 -30.83 -5.76
N GLY A 189 -38.92 -31.64 -6.57
CA GLY A 189 -38.59 -31.31 -7.97
C GLY A 189 -37.11 -31.22 -8.32
N HIS A 190 -36.19 -31.35 -7.33
CA HIS A 190 -34.74 -31.37 -7.59
C HIS A 190 -34.23 -30.18 -8.40
N GLU A 191 -34.74 -28.97 -8.10
CA GLU A 191 -34.32 -27.75 -8.77
C GLU A 191 -32.82 -27.48 -8.57
N TRP A 192 -32.19 -26.80 -9.53
CA TRP A 192 -30.80 -26.40 -9.45
C TRP A 192 -30.61 -25.33 -8.37
N TYR A 193 -29.52 -25.38 -7.61
CA TYR A 193 -29.15 -24.25 -6.76
C TYR A 193 -28.81 -23.04 -7.63
N PRO A 194 -29.35 -21.84 -7.33
CA PRO A 194 -28.95 -20.64 -8.06
C PRO A 194 -27.47 -20.34 -7.80
N LEU A 195 -26.75 -19.91 -8.84
CA LEU A 195 -25.30 -19.60 -8.75
C LEU A 195 -24.97 -18.55 -7.68
N THR A 196 -25.95 -17.75 -7.27
CA THR A 196 -25.81 -16.72 -6.22
C THR A 196 -25.55 -17.30 -4.83
N PHE A 197 -25.83 -18.59 -4.57
CA PHE A 197 -25.59 -19.22 -3.28
C PHE A 197 -24.12 -19.37 -2.90
N LEU A 198 -23.19 -19.30 -3.86
CA LEU A 198 -21.74 -19.33 -3.55
C LEU A 198 -21.23 -18.03 -2.94
N CYS A 199 -21.95 -16.91 -3.10
CA CYS A 199 -21.50 -15.59 -2.66
C CYS A 199 -22.19 -15.11 -1.38
N TRP A 200 -23.13 -15.86 -0.79
CA TRP A 200 -23.90 -15.40 0.37
C TRP A 200 -23.67 -16.29 1.59
N PRO A 201 -22.77 -15.89 2.52
CA PRO A 201 -22.36 -16.77 3.62
C PRO A 201 -23.31 -16.76 4.83
N PHE A 202 -24.37 -15.95 4.85
CA PHE A 202 -25.14 -15.71 6.07
C PHE A 202 -26.60 -15.37 5.81
N GLN A 203 -27.43 -16.37 5.48
CA GLN A 203 -28.85 -16.25 5.82
C GLN A 203 -29.49 -17.63 6.05
N ASP A 204 -29.79 -17.86 7.32
CA ASP A 204 -30.78 -18.77 7.90
C ASP A 204 -30.57 -20.31 7.95
N GLU A 205 -30.20 -20.71 9.17
CA GLU A 205 -30.48 -21.89 10.02
C GLU A 205 -30.61 -23.32 9.48
N SER A 206 -30.80 -23.57 8.19
CA SER A 206 -30.61 -24.92 7.68
C SER A 206 -29.20 -25.02 7.13
N ARG A 207 -28.31 -25.70 7.86
CA ARG A 207 -26.98 -26.09 7.38
C ARG A 207 -27.12 -27.11 6.25
N ILE A 208 -27.65 -26.67 5.11
CA ILE A 208 -27.75 -27.52 3.93
C ILE A 208 -26.32 -27.72 3.45
N LEU A 209 -25.82 -28.95 3.57
CA LEU A 209 -24.46 -29.30 3.18
C LEU A 209 -24.36 -29.33 1.65
N ILE A 210 -24.22 -28.14 1.05
CA ILE A 210 -24.09 -27.96 -0.40
C ILE A 210 -22.76 -28.57 -0.85
N GLY A 211 -22.82 -29.72 -1.53
CA GLY A 211 -21.65 -30.42 -2.08
C GLY A 211 -21.23 -31.70 -1.34
N GLY A 212 -21.98 -32.09 -0.32
CA GLY A 212 -21.71 -33.31 0.45
C GLY A 212 -20.44 -33.22 1.33
N PRO A 213 -20.16 -34.27 2.12
CA PRO A 213 -19.04 -34.27 3.06
C PRO A 213 -17.67 -34.23 2.37
N GLY A 214 -17.56 -34.74 1.14
CA GLY A 214 -16.31 -34.74 0.37
C GLY A 214 -15.83 -33.34 -0.01
N MET A 215 -16.74 -32.45 -0.45
CA MET A 215 -16.39 -31.07 -0.78
C MET A 215 -15.95 -30.30 0.48
N LEU A 216 -16.64 -30.51 1.60
CA LEU A 216 -16.25 -29.91 2.88
C LEU A 216 -14.85 -30.37 3.32
N LEU A 217 -14.55 -31.68 3.17
CA LEU A 217 -13.23 -32.22 3.47
C LEU A 217 -12.15 -31.60 2.57
N HIS A 218 -12.45 -31.41 1.27
CA HIS A 218 -11.51 -30.80 0.33
C HIS A 218 -11.19 -29.35 0.71
N PHE A 219 -12.18 -28.52 1.05
CA PHE A 219 -11.92 -27.15 1.51
C PHE A 219 -11.15 -27.12 2.83
N LYS A 220 -11.47 -28.01 3.77
CA LYS A 220 -10.69 -28.13 5.02
C LYS A 220 -9.24 -28.50 4.76
N PHE A 221 -8.99 -29.40 3.81
CA PHE A 221 -7.64 -29.76 3.39
C PHE A 221 -6.91 -28.59 2.73
N GLN A 222 -7.57 -27.82 1.86
CA GLN A 222 -6.98 -26.61 1.26
C GLN A 222 -6.62 -25.56 2.31
N VAL A 223 -7.48 -25.35 3.31
CA VAL A 223 -7.19 -24.45 4.44
C VAL A 223 -6.01 -24.97 5.25
N ALA A 224 -5.94 -26.28 5.53
CA ALA A 224 -4.79 -26.87 6.22
C ALA A 224 -3.49 -26.71 5.43
N ALA A 225 -3.53 -26.89 4.11
CA ALA A 225 -2.39 -26.67 3.23
C ALA A 225 -1.95 -25.19 3.23
N LEU A 226 -2.89 -24.25 3.21
CA LEU A 226 -2.61 -22.81 3.29
C LEU A 226 -1.97 -22.43 4.64
N ILE A 227 -2.50 -22.95 5.76
CA ILE A 227 -1.90 -22.74 7.08
C ILE A 227 -0.46 -23.29 7.09
N TRP A 228 -0.26 -24.49 6.56
CA TRP A 228 1.07 -25.10 6.48
C TRP A 228 2.06 -24.28 5.63
N THR A 229 1.64 -23.77 4.46
CA THR A 229 2.52 -22.93 3.63
C THR A 229 2.89 -21.61 4.32
N VAL A 230 1.95 -20.97 5.01
CA VAL A 230 2.22 -19.76 5.81
C VAL A 230 3.22 -20.07 6.93
N CYS A 231 3.03 -21.15 7.68
CA CYS A 231 3.96 -21.58 8.72
C CYS A 231 5.35 -21.89 8.16
N ALA A 232 5.43 -22.57 7.00
CA ALA A 232 6.70 -22.89 6.37
C ALA A 232 7.44 -21.62 5.95
N VAL A 233 6.77 -20.66 5.29
CA VAL A 233 7.37 -19.38 4.90
C VAL A 233 7.85 -18.60 6.13
N ALA A 234 7.03 -18.49 7.17
CA ALA A 234 7.41 -17.81 8.41
C ALA A 234 8.60 -18.49 9.11
N GLY A 235 8.64 -19.83 9.12
CA GLY A 235 9.78 -20.58 9.67
C GLY A 235 11.07 -20.30 8.90
N TRP A 236 11.01 -20.31 7.57
CA TRP A 236 12.18 -19.99 6.74
C TRP A 236 12.67 -18.55 6.93
N THR A 237 11.77 -17.57 7.00
CA THR A 237 12.18 -16.16 7.21
C THR A 237 12.82 -15.96 8.58
N LEU A 238 12.31 -16.61 9.63
CA LEU A 238 12.92 -16.58 10.97
C LEU A 238 14.33 -17.19 10.95
N VAL A 239 14.51 -18.36 10.31
CA VAL A 239 15.83 -18.98 10.19
C VAL A 239 16.81 -18.07 9.46
N THR A 240 16.39 -17.42 8.37
CA THR A 240 17.28 -16.51 7.62
C THR A 240 17.63 -15.22 8.35
N THR A 241 16.75 -14.72 9.22
CA THR A 241 16.95 -13.45 9.92
C THR A 241 17.73 -13.59 11.22
N PHE A 242 17.56 -14.72 11.92
CA PHE A 242 18.22 -14.98 13.21
C PHE A 242 19.39 -15.98 13.13
N GLY A 243 19.52 -16.72 12.02
CA GLY A 243 20.57 -17.72 11.81
C GLY A 243 21.81 -17.20 11.07
N ALA A 244 21.85 -15.91 10.73
CA ALA A 244 23.03 -15.21 10.19
C ALA A 244 23.68 -14.36 11.30
#